data_AF-A0A6N4T853-F1
#
_entry.id   AF-A0A6N4T853-F1
#
_cell.length_a   1.000
_cell.length_b   1.000
_cell.length_c   1.000
_cell.angle_alpha   90.00
_cell.angle_beta   90.00
_cell.angle_gamma   90.00
#
_symmetry.space_group_name_H-M   'P 1'
#
loop_
_entity.id
_entity.type
_entity.pdbx_description
1 polymer ?
#
loop_
_entity_poly.entity_id
_entity_poly.type
_entity_poly.pdbx_seq_one_letter_code
_entity_poly.pdbx_strand_id
1 'polypeptide(L)'
;MRSDDYTAHHICQAMGMPGFAVDPVLQSAGEALRLLLKPSFDPEICITIISDGQCVEARVVAARWMIWHLFEMAPMMTYRDQCELPIACFQEWVKSAIVSGKSADASGIAIDGMSVESILIKNGELVVQTGRDLGEPYFSRKLTGQIIQTVWAALQDVNCKNALALAARYEQVSLPSLPAPAPKMPIQTAIIGAEEDRIELLKAMKRQFG
;
A
#
# COMPACT_ATOMS: atom_id res chain seq x y z
N MET A 1 -18.42 -0.89 -2.80
CA MET A 1 -17.81 -1.47 -4.01
C MET A 1 -18.33 -2.90 -4.11
N ARG A 2 -18.46 -3.49 -5.32
CA ARG A 2 -18.80 -4.92 -5.40
C ARG A 2 -17.66 -5.75 -4.82
N SER A 3 -17.99 -6.84 -4.11
CA SER A 3 -17.00 -7.69 -3.46
C SER A 3 -15.93 -8.21 -4.42
N ASP A 4 -16.33 -8.53 -5.66
CA ASP A 4 -15.45 -9.03 -6.71
C ASP A 4 -14.45 -7.97 -7.21
N ASP A 5 -14.79 -6.68 -7.05
CA ASP A 5 -13.92 -5.57 -7.41
C ASP A 5 -12.96 -5.18 -6.27
N TYR A 6 -13.13 -5.73 -5.05
CA TYR A 6 -12.26 -5.50 -3.90
C TYR A 6 -10.97 -6.35 -3.96
N THR A 7 -10.16 -6.10 -4.98
CA THR A 7 -8.89 -6.81 -5.21
C THR A 7 -7.69 -5.95 -4.76
N ALA A 8 -6.54 -6.57 -4.48
CA ALA A 8 -5.30 -5.85 -4.16
C ALA A 8 -4.94 -4.85 -5.27
N HIS A 9 -5.12 -5.27 -6.52
CA HIS A 9 -4.88 -4.46 -7.69
C HIS A 9 -5.74 -3.19 -7.73
N HIS A 10 -7.07 -3.35 -7.59
CA HIS A 10 -8.00 -2.23 -7.63
C HIS A 10 -7.83 -1.29 -6.44
N ILE A 11 -7.52 -1.81 -5.25
CA ILE A 11 -7.21 -1.00 -4.08
C ILE A 11 -5.99 -0.09 -4.32
N CYS A 12 -4.90 -0.63 -4.87
CA CYS A 12 -3.74 0.18 -5.26
C CYS A 12 -4.13 1.27 -6.28
N GLN A 13 -4.96 0.94 -7.26
CA GLN A 13 -5.43 1.92 -8.25
C GLN A 13 -6.32 3.01 -7.62
N ALA A 14 -7.23 2.66 -6.70
CA ALA A 14 -8.03 3.63 -5.94
C ALA A 14 -7.14 4.61 -5.20
N MET A 15 -6.06 4.11 -4.60
CA MET A 15 -5.06 4.93 -3.91
C MET A 15 -4.17 5.75 -4.85
N GLY A 16 -4.37 5.68 -6.18
CA GLY A 16 -3.54 6.37 -7.16
C GLY A 16 -2.11 5.80 -7.24
N MET A 17 -1.98 4.49 -7.12
CA MET A 17 -0.72 3.75 -7.28
C MET A 17 -0.82 2.82 -8.50
N PRO A 18 0.32 2.40 -9.08
CA PRO A 18 0.35 1.27 -10.00
C PRO A 18 -0.29 0.04 -9.35
N GLY A 19 -0.84 -0.86 -10.18
CA GLY A 19 -1.47 -2.08 -9.70
C GLY A 19 -0.54 -2.91 -8.82
N PHE A 20 -1.12 -3.67 -7.88
CA PHE A 20 -0.38 -4.40 -6.83
C PHE A 20 0.82 -5.22 -7.34
N ALA A 21 0.67 -5.91 -8.47
CA ALA A 21 1.71 -6.72 -9.12
C ALA A 21 2.45 -6.03 -10.27
N VAL A 22 1.92 -4.89 -10.75
CA VAL A 22 2.34 -4.21 -11.99
C VAL A 22 3.04 -2.90 -11.63
N ASP A 23 3.78 -2.90 -10.53
CA ASP A 23 4.51 -1.72 -10.11
C ASP A 23 5.90 -1.69 -10.74
N PRO A 24 6.27 -0.63 -11.49
CA PRO A 24 7.60 -0.50 -12.06
C PRO A 24 8.72 -0.62 -11.03
N VAL A 25 8.48 -0.21 -9.79
CA VAL A 25 9.44 -0.34 -8.68
C VAL A 25 9.73 -1.81 -8.38
N LEU A 26 8.69 -2.64 -8.31
CA LEU A 26 8.82 -4.07 -8.04
C LEU A 26 9.46 -4.83 -9.22
N GLN A 27 9.38 -4.26 -10.42
CA GLN A 27 9.94 -4.82 -11.66
C GLN A 27 11.37 -4.33 -11.95
N SER A 28 11.85 -3.34 -11.21
CA SER A 28 13.20 -2.79 -11.38
C SER A 28 14.29 -3.72 -10.83
N ALA A 29 15.56 -3.43 -11.11
CA ALA A 29 16.69 -4.28 -10.75
C ALA A 29 17.04 -4.29 -9.24
N GLY A 30 16.48 -3.36 -8.45
CA GLY A 30 16.68 -3.31 -6.99
C GLY A 30 15.74 -4.25 -6.25
N GLU A 31 16.09 -4.60 -5.01
CA GLU A 31 15.22 -5.37 -4.13
C GLU A 31 14.06 -4.49 -3.65
N ALA A 32 12.82 -4.98 -3.79
CA ALA A 32 11.64 -4.24 -3.35
C ALA A 32 10.63 -5.13 -2.61
N LEU A 33 10.01 -4.58 -1.57
CA LEU A 33 8.94 -5.21 -0.80
C LEU A 33 7.72 -4.29 -0.76
N ARG A 34 6.58 -4.79 -1.22
CA ARG A 34 5.28 -4.13 -1.11
C ARG A 34 4.42 -4.88 -0.10
N LEU A 35 3.84 -4.14 0.83
CA LEU A 35 2.90 -4.63 1.81
C LEU A 35 1.58 -3.84 1.68
N LEU A 36 0.49 -4.53 1.35
CA LEU A 36 -0.84 -3.94 1.27
C LEU A 36 -1.71 -4.43 2.42
N LEU A 37 -2.05 -3.53 3.34
CA LEU A 37 -2.90 -3.80 4.50
C LEU A 37 -4.38 -3.63 4.10
N LYS A 38 -5.09 -4.75 3.90
CA LYS A 38 -6.53 -4.86 3.54
C LYS A 38 -7.11 -6.18 4.04
N PRO A 39 -8.43 -6.44 3.95
CA PRO A 39 -9.57 -5.52 4.07
C PRO A 39 -9.88 -5.12 5.52
N SER A 40 -9.32 -5.85 6.48
CA SER A 40 -9.64 -5.66 7.90
C SER A 40 -8.98 -4.42 8.49
N PHE A 41 -7.99 -3.84 7.81
CA PHE A 41 -7.26 -2.67 8.28
C PHE A 41 -8.00 -1.40 7.84
N ASP A 42 -8.39 -0.59 8.83
CA ASP A 42 -9.05 0.69 8.61
C ASP A 42 -8.12 1.85 9.02
N PRO A 43 -7.65 2.69 8.08
CA PRO A 43 -7.88 2.64 6.62
C PRO A 43 -7.00 1.60 5.90
N GLU A 44 -7.25 1.37 4.60
CA GLU A 44 -6.32 0.61 3.75
C GLU A 44 -4.99 1.37 3.57
N ILE A 45 -3.87 0.64 3.63
CA ILE A 45 -2.52 1.21 3.57
C ILE A 45 -1.63 0.37 2.68
N CYS A 46 -0.89 1.01 1.78
CA CYS A 46 0.19 0.38 1.05
C CYS A 46 1.53 0.94 1.51
N ILE A 47 2.44 0.05 1.89
CA ILE A 47 3.84 0.36 2.17
C ILE A 47 4.67 -0.26 1.04
N THR A 48 5.51 0.54 0.38
CA THR A 48 6.47 0.06 -0.62
C THR A 48 7.86 0.41 -0.15
N ILE A 49 8.68 -0.60 0.11
CA ILE A 49 10.07 -0.47 0.56
C ILE A 49 10.97 -0.85 -0.60
N ILE A 50 11.95 0.00 -0.89
CA ILE A 50 12.83 -0.10 -2.05
C ILE A 50 14.26 -0.03 -1.55
N SER A 51 15.12 -0.92 -2.02
CA SER A 51 16.55 -0.92 -1.75
C SER A 51 17.33 -0.86 -3.05
N ASP A 52 18.30 0.06 -3.12
CA ASP A 52 19.30 0.11 -4.18
C ASP A 52 20.64 -0.53 -3.75
N GLY A 53 20.67 -1.17 -2.59
CA GLY A 53 21.86 -1.78 -1.98
C GLY A 53 22.67 -0.85 -1.09
N GLN A 54 22.43 0.46 -1.12
CA GLN A 54 23.08 1.45 -0.24
C GLN A 54 22.06 2.15 0.67
N CYS A 55 20.91 2.49 0.11
CA CYS A 55 19.82 3.18 0.77
C CYS A 55 18.55 2.32 0.73
N VAL A 56 17.75 2.44 1.78
CA VAL A 56 16.41 1.85 1.83
C VAL A 56 15.40 2.95 2.07
N GLU A 57 14.44 3.07 1.16
CA GLU A 57 13.35 4.05 1.24
C GLU A 57 12.03 3.31 1.42
N ALA A 58 11.23 3.71 2.41
CA ALA A 58 9.84 3.29 2.53
C ALA A 58 8.92 4.42 2.10
N ARG A 59 7.99 4.09 1.19
CA ARG A 59 6.90 4.95 0.72
C ARG A 59 5.60 4.43 1.26
N VAL A 60 4.84 5.28 1.94
CA VAL A 60 3.55 4.94 2.52
C VAL A 60 2.46 5.73 1.82
N VAL A 61 1.41 5.00 1.42
CA VAL A 61 0.17 5.58 0.92
C VAL A 61 -0.96 5.02 1.76
N ALA A 62 -1.69 5.90 2.45
CA ALA A 62 -2.84 5.53 3.26
C ALA A 62 -4.11 6.15 2.68
N ALA A 63 -5.15 5.34 2.50
CA ALA A 63 -6.45 5.82 2.13
C ALA A 63 -7.00 6.77 3.20
N ARG A 64 -7.65 7.88 2.80
CA ARG A 64 -8.31 8.78 3.77
C ARG A 64 -9.64 8.21 4.29
N TRP A 65 -10.21 7.26 3.56
CA TRP A 65 -11.52 6.63 3.80
C TRP A 65 -11.45 5.16 3.40
N MET A 66 -12.40 4.36 3.88
CA MET A 66 -12.54 2.95 3.52
C MET A 66 -12.87 2.78 2.02
N ILE A 67 -12.04 2.05 1.29
CA ILE A 67 -12.22 1.82 -0.16
C ILE A 67 -13.48 1.00 -0.45
N TRP A 68 -13.82 0.05 0.42
CA TRP A 68 -15.00 -0.80 0.22
C TRP A 68 -16.33 -0.03 0.28
N HIS A 69 -16.35 1.18 0.85
CA HIS A 69 -17.50 2.08 0.84
C HIS A 69 -17.72 2.81 -0.49
N LEU A 70 -16.75 2.81 -1.41
CA LEU A 70 -16.91 3.46 -2.71
C LEU A 70 -17.97 2.73 -3.55
N PHE A 71 -18.93 3.43 -4.15
CA PHE A 71 -19.96 2.79 -4.99
C PHE A 71 -19.34 2.06 -6.20
N GLU A 72 -18.39 2.73 -6.86
CA GLU A 72 -17.61 2.24 -7.98
C GLU A 72 -16.12 2.51 -7.76
N MET A 73 -15.26 1.82 -8.53
CA MET A 73 -13.82 2.05 -8.48
C MET A 73 -13.49 3.45 -8.97
N ALA A 74 -13.12 4.33 -8.05
CA ALA A 74 -12.73 5.71 -8.33
C ALA A 74 -11.45 6.07 -7.56
N PRO A 75 -10.62 6.98 -8.11
CA PRO A 75 -9.50 7.54 -7.37
C PRO A 75 -9.98 8.18 -6.06
N MET A 76 -9.24 7.95 -4.98
CA MET A 76 -9.54 8.49 -3.67
C MET A 76 -8.44 9.43 -3.18
N MET A 77 -8.80 10.31 -2.27
CA MET A 77 -7.78 11.09 -1.56
C MET A 77 -6.96 10.16 -0.65
N THR A 78 -5.64 10.34 -0.65
CA THR A 78 -4.68 9.57 0.15
C THR A 78 -3.79 10.49 0.97
N TYR A 79 -3.32 10.00 2.12
CA TYR A 79 -2.12 10.52 2.77
C TYR A 79 -0.89 9.83 2.19
N ARG A 80 0.21 10.57 2.04
CA ARG A 80 1.45 10.08 1.47
C ARG A 80 2.63 10.62 2.26
N ASP A 81 3.58 9.75 2.54
CA ASP A 81 4.84 10.13 3.17
C ASP A 81 5.92 9.11 2.81
N GLN A 82 7.17 9.49 2.99
CA GLN A 82 8.32 8.65 2.71
C GLN A 82 9.40 8.84 3.77
N CYS A 83 10.15 7.79 4.05
CA CYS A 83 11.25 7.83 5.01
C CYS A 83 12.38 6.88 4.63
N GLU A 84 13.58 7.20 5.11
CA GLU A 84 14.72 6.29 5.03
C GLU A 84 14.65 5.26 6.15
N LEU A 85 15.07 4.03 5.85
CA LEU A 85 15.11 2.90 6.78
C LEU A 85 16.51 2.30 6.88
N PRO A 86 16.85 1.63 8.01
CA PRO A 86 18.08 0.86 8.10
C PRO A 86 18.05 -0.36 7.15
N ILE A 87 19.12 -0.53 6.36
CA ILE A 87 19.25 -1.65 5.42
C ILE A 87 19.17 -3.03 6.10
N ALA A 88 19.65 -3.14 7.34
CA ALA A 88 19.63 -4.38 8.10
C ALA A 88 18.20 -4.89 8.35
N CYS A 89 17.25 -3.99 8.62
CA CYS A 89 15.84 -4.35 8.81
C CYS A 89 15.23 -4.89 7.51
N PHE A 90 15.49 -4.21 6.39
CA PHE A 90 14.98 -4.63 5.09
C PHE A 90 15.49 -6.00 4.67
N GLN A 91 16.79 -6.26 4.83
CA GLN A 91 17.36 -7.58 4.52
C GLN A 91 16.76 -8.69 5.38
N GLU A 92 16.45 -8.43 6.65
CA GLU A 92 15.75 -9.39 7.51
C GLU A 92 14.32 -9.65 7.02
N TRP A 93 13.60 -8.60 6.60
CA TRP A 93 12.24 -8.73 6.08
C TRP A 93 12.16 -9.47 4.75
N VAL A 94 13.05 -9.16 3.80
CA VAL A 94 13.13 -9.86 2.51
C VAL A 94 13.47 -11.33 2.72
N LYS A 95 14.49 -11.63 3.54
CA LYS A 95 14.82 -13.02 3.90
C LYS A 95 13.61 -13.72 4.51
N SER A 96 12.94 -13.06 5.45
CA SER A 96 11.75 -13.60 6.08
C SER A 96 10.65 -13.89 5.06
N ALA A 97 10.35 -12.94 4.17
CA ALA A 97 9.34 -13.11 3.12
C ALA A 97 9.66 -14.25 2.12
N ILE A 98 10.93 -14.54 1.88
CA ILE A 98 11.40 -15.58 0.93
C ILE A 98 11.38 -17.01 1.54
N VAL A 99 11.33 -17.16 2.88
CA VAL A 99 11.43 -18.46 3.59
C VAL A 99 10.31 -19.46 3.26
N SER A 100 9.29 -19.06 2.48
CA SER A 100 8.28 -19.96 1.91
C SER A 100 8.75 -20.83 0.72
N GLY A 101 10.06 -20.98 0.52
CA GLY A 101 10.63 -22.01 -0.37
C GLY A 101 10.58 -21.71 -1.87
N LYS A 102 10.35 -20.46 -2.28
CA LYS A 102 10.34 -20.07 -3.71
C LYS A 102 11.25 -18.86 -3.95
N SER A 103 12.34 -19.12 -4.68
CA SER A 103 13.30 -18.18 -5.26
C SER A 103 14.01 -17.21 -4.30
N ALA A 104 15.23 -17.58 -3.89
CA ALA A 104 16.19 -16.69 -3.22
C ALA A 104 16.63 -15.47 -4.07
N ASP A 105 16.24 -15.42 -5.35
CA ASP A 105 16.65 -14.41 -6.32
C ASP A 105 15.49 -13.47 -6.72
N ALA A 106 14.45 -13.34 -5.91
CA ALA A 106 13.34 -12.43 -6.23
C ALA A 106 13.82 -10.97 -6.15
N SER A 107 13.58 -10.19 -7.21
CA SER A 107 13.85 -8.74 -7.23
C SER A 107 12.71 -7.96 -6.57
N GLY A 108 11.49 -8.47 -6.61
CA GLY A 108 10.32 -7.82 -6.02
C GLY A 108 9.43 -8.81 -5.30
N ILE A 109 8.88 -8.38 -4.16
CA ILE A 109 7.92 -9.15 -3.36
C ILE A 109 6.72 -8.25 -3.08
N ALA A 110 5.50 -8.71 -3.34
CA ALA A 110 4.28 -8.04 -2.92
C ALA A 110 3.44 -8.97 -2.04
N ILE A 111 3.00 -8.48 -0.88
CA ILE A 111 2.29 -9.24 0.15
C ILE A 111 1.04 -8.47 0.55
N ASP A 112 -0.11 -9.15 0.55
CA ASP A 112 -1.29 -8.71 1.30
C ASP A 112 -0.99 -8.90 2.79
N GLY A 113 -1.26 -7.90 3.64
CA GLY A 113 -1.03 -7.93 5.09
C GLY A 113 -1.70 -9.10 5.82
N MET A 114 -2.73 -9.70 5.23
CA MET A 114 -3.38 -10.93 5.74
C MET A 114 -2.78 -12.22 5.15
N SER A 115 -1.79 -12.10 4.25
CA SER A 115 -1.08 -13.18 3.55
C SER A 115 -1.97 -14.13 2.75
N VAL A 116 -3.11 -13.61 2.32
CA VAL A 116 -3.99 -14.31 1.38
C VAL A 116 -3.37 -14.34 -0.01
N GLU A 117 -2.66 -13.28 -0.38
CA GLU A 117 -2.03 -13.10 -1.68
C GLU A 117 -0.57 -12.66 -1.50
N SER A 118 0.32 -13.36 -2.21
CA SER A 118 1.73 -13.02 -2.30
C SER A 118 2.23 -13.20 -3.71
N ILE A 119 3.07 -12.28 -4.15
CA ILE A 119 3.58 -12.24 -5.51
C ILE A 119 5.09 -12.09 -5.44
N LEU A 120 5.80 -12.99 -6.13
CA LEU A 120 7.23 -12.92 -6.34
C LEU A 120 7.52 -12.49 -7.77
N ILE A 121 8.37 -11.48 -7.92
CA ILE A 121 8.83 -10.93 -9.18
C ILE A 121 10.34 -11.18 -9.29
N LYS A 122 10.79 -11.67 -10.44
CA LYS A 122 12.21 -11.89 -10.77
C LYS A 122 12.46 -11.36 -12.16
N ASN A 123 13.47 -10.52 -12.32
CA ASN A 123 13.83 -9.93 -13.61
C ASN A 123 12.64 -9.21 -14.31
N GLY A 124 11.78 -8.56 -13.52
CA GLY A 124 10.58 -7.89 -14.02
C GLY A 124 9.41 -8.82 -14.38
N GLU A 125 9.59 -10.14 -14.29
CA GLU A 125 8.56 -11.13 -14.59
C GLU A 125 7.92 -11.68 -13.31
N LEU A 126 6.60 -11.90 -13.36
CA LEU A 126 5.86 -12.54 -12.28
C LEU A 126 6.20 -14.03 -12.26
N VAL A 127 6.82 -14.49 -11.18
CA VAL A 127 7.28 -15.89 -11.04
C VAL A 127 6.28 -16.74 -10.28
N VAL A 128 5.69 -16.19 -9.22
CA VAL A 128 4.78 -16.93 -8.34
C VAL A 128 3.68 -16.01 -7.86
N GLN A 129 2.43 -16.44 -8.00
CA GLN A 129 1.30 -15.93 -7.24
C GLN A 129 0.83 -17.05 -6.32
N THR A 130 1.17 -16.98 -5.04
CA THR A 130 0.71 -17.94 -4.04
C THR A 130 -0.53 -17.38 -3.37
N GLY A 131 -1.67 -17.99 -3.68
CA GLY A 131 -2.87 -17.90 -2.86
C GLY A 131 -2.81 -18.93 -1.72
N ARG A 132 -3.00 -18.48 -0.49
CA ARG A 132 -3.29 -19.29 0.73
C ARG A 132 -2.23 -20.24 1.32
N ASP A 133 -1.11 -20.56 0.67
CA ASP A 133 -0.16 -21.60 1.17
C ASP A 133 1.30 -21.10 1.38
N LEU A 134 1.50 -19.99 2.08
CA LEU A 134 2.86 -19.52 2.44
C LEU A 134 3.42 -20.07 3.77
N GLY A 135 2.79 -21.07 4.39
CA GLY A 135 3.16 -21.49 5.74
C GLY A 135 2.53 -20.59 6.81
N GLU A 136 2.75 -20.92 8.09
CA GLU A 136 1.86 -20.55 9.19
C GLU A 136 1.43 -19.06 9.22
N PRO A 137 0.12 -18.76 9.40
CA PRO A 137 -0.43 -17.41 9.48
C PRO A 137 0.23 -16.49 10.53
N TYR A 138 0.98 -17.07 11.48
CA TYR A 138 1.71 -16.34 12.51
C TYR A 138 2.96 -15.62 11.98
N PHE A 139 3.57 -16.14 10.91
CA PHE A 139 4.82 -15.60 10.39
C PHE A 139 4.62 -14.23 9.73
N SER A 140 3.56 -14.09 8.95
CA SER A 140 3.25 -12.84 8.27
C SER A 140 2.81 -11.72 9.19
N ARG A 141 2.12 -12.04 10.28
CA ARG A 141 1.70 -11.07 11.29
C ARG A 141 2.87 -10.41 12.00
N LYS A 142 3.83 -11.22 12.46
CA LYS A 142 5.05 -10.70 13.12
C LYS A 142 5.84 -9.80 12.17
N LEU A 143 6.03 -10.24 10.93
CA LEU A 143 6.72 -9.45 9.90
C LEU A 143 5.99 -8.13 9.62
N THR A 144 4.67 -8.19 9.43
CA THR A 144 3.80 -7.03 9.19
C THR A 144 3.88 -6.04 10.35
N GLY A 145 3.77 -6.51 11.59
CA GLY A 145 3.90 -5.69 12.80
C GLY A 145 5.26 -5.01 12.92
N GLN A 146 6.36 -5.73 12.62
CA GLN A 146 7.71 -5.16 12.59
C GLN A 146 7.84 -4.06 11.54
N ILE A 147 7.38 -4.30 10.31
CA ILE A 147 7.40 -3.30 9.23
C ILE A 147 6.58 -2.06 9.64
N ILE A 148 5.36 -2.25 10.13
CA ILE A 148 4.50 -1.14 10.58
C ILE A 148 5.19 -0.33 11.66
N GLN A 149 5.76 -0.98 12.69
CA GLN A 149 6.43 -0.30 13.79
C GLN A 149 7.66 0.49 13.34
N THR A 150 8.52 -0.11 12.51
CA THR A 150 9.74 0.54 12.02
C THR A 150 9.41 1.72 11.12
N VAL A 151 8.47 1.55 10.18
CA VAL A 151 8.03 2.63 9.28
C VAL A 151 7.36 3.74 10.08
N TRP A 152 6.44 3.42 10.99
CA TRP A 152 5.77 4.40 11.84
C TRP A 152 6.76 5.29 12.60
N ALA A 153 7.84 4.71 13.14
CA ALA A 153 8.86 5.45 13.88
C ALA A 153 9.64 6.45 12.99
N ALA A 154 9.82 6.12 11.70
CA ALA A 154 10.64 6.90 10.77
C ALA A 154 9.86 7.98 9.99
N LEU A 155 8.55 7.79 9.78
CA LEU A 155 7.70 8.76 9.08
C LEU A 155 7.64 10.13 9.78
N GLN A 156 7.20 11.15 9.05
CA GLN A 156 7.01 12.51 9.56
C GLN A 156 5.54 12.94 9.53
N ASP A 157 4.77 12.55 8.52
CA ASP A 157 3.36 12.88 8.38
C ASP A 157 2.51 12.20 9.47
N VAL A 158 1.80 13.03 10.23
CA VAL A 158 0.97 12.59 11.35
C VAL A 158 -0.19 11.72 10.87
N ASN A 159 -0.74 11.96 9.68
CA ASN A 159 -1.88 11.19 9.19
C ASN A 159 -1.45 9.77 8.78
N CYS A 160 -0.30 9.63 8.11
CA CYS A 160 0.30 8.34 7.80
C CYS A 160 0.66 7.57 9.08
N LYS A 161 1.26 8.25 10.08
CA LYS A 161 1.50 7.67 11.41
C LYS A 161 0.24 7.17 12.07
N ASN A 162 -0.83 7.96 12.06
CA ASN A 162 -2.10 7.56 12.68
C ASN A 162 -2.77 6.41 11.94
N ALA A 163 -2.71 6.40 10.60
CA ALA A 163 -3.20 5.28 9.80
C ALA A 163 -2.44 3.99 10.16
N LEU A 164 -1.11 4.03 10.19
CA LEU A 164 -0.29 2.88 10.61
C LEU A 164 -0.55 2.46 12.05
N ALA A 165 -0.78 3.39 12.97
CA ALA A 165 -1.11 3.08 14.36
C ALA A 165 -2.48 2.39 14.52
N LEU A 166 -3.46 2.72 13.67
CA LEU A 166 -4.74 2.00 13.61
C LEU A 166 -4.53 0.60 13.05
N ALA A 167 -3.81 0.47 11.94
CA ALA A 167 -3.51 -0.80 11.31
C ALA A 167 -2.70 -1.75 12.24
N ALA A 168 -1.77 -1.20 13.01
CA ALA A 168 -0.96 -1.94 13.99
C ALA A 168 -1.80 -2.71 15.03
N ARG A 169 -3.01 -2.26 15.34
CA ARG A 169 -3.90 -2.91 16.32
C ARG A 169 -4.32 -4.31 15.88
N TYR A 170 -4.48 -4.54 14.58
CA TYR A 170 -4.81 -5.85 14.02
C TYR A 170 -3.64 -6.84 14.18
N GLU A 171 -2.43 -6.31 14.27
CA GLU A 171 -1.20 -7.06 14.56
C GLU A 171 -0.84 -7.09 16.04
N GLN A 172 -1.75 -6.66 16.92
CA GLN A 172 -1.54 -6.58 18.37
C GLN A 172 -0.34 -5.68 18.77
N VAL A 173 0.05 -4.75 17.90
CA VAL A 173 1.08 -3.75 18.15
C VAL A 173 0.40 -2.46 18.60
N SER A 174 0.75 -1.97 19.80
CA SER A 174 0.22 -0.72 20.33
C SER A 174 1.13 0.45 19.97
N LEU A 175 0.72 1.25 18.97
CA LEU A 175 1.38 2.50 18.60
C LEU A 175 0.53 3.70 19.03
N PRO A 176 1.15 4.80 19.49
CA PRO A 176 0.39 5.96 19.92
C PRO A 176 -0.21 6.70 18.71
N SER A 177 -1.46 7.13 18.84
CA SER A 177 -2.06 8.09 17.92
C SER A 177 -1.63 9.51 18.32
N LEU A 178 -1.21 10.28 17.32
CA LEU A 178 -0.75 11.66 17.47
C LEU A 178 -1.90 12.63 17.16
N PRO A 179 -1.92 13.84 17.76
CA PRO A 179 -2.89 14.87 17.42
C PRO A 179 -2.83 15.23 15.93
N ALA A 180 -3.85 14.86 15.16
CA ALA A 180 -3.92 15.15 13.74
C ALA A 180 -4.40 16.60 13.50
N PRO A 181 -3.85 17.32 12.51
CA PRO A 181 -4.41 18.59 12.08
C PRO A 181 -5.84 18.39 11.58
N ALA A 182 -6.70 19.38 11.80
CA ALA A 182 -8.07 19.33 11.30
C ALA A 182 -8.07 19.04 9.78
N PRO A 183 -8.87 18.08 9.29
CA PRO A 183 -8.92 17.78 7.88
C PRO A 183 -9.33 19.04 7.11
N LYS A 184 -8.51 19.48 6.17
CA LYS A 184 -8.91 20.53 5.23
C LYS A 184 -10.14 20.02 4.48
N MET A 185 -11.27 20.73 4.60
CA MET A 185 -12.48 20.39 3.87
C MET A 185 -12.15 20.39 2.38
N PRO A 186 -12.46 19.31 1.65
CA PRO A 186 -12.28 19.31 0.20
C PRO A 186 -13.16 20.41 -0.40
N ILE A 187 -12.59 21.23 -1.26
CA ILE A 187 -13.37 22.17 -2.08
C ILE A 187 -14.15 21.31 -3.07
N GLN A 188 -15.43 21.05 -2.77
CA GLN A 188 -16.33 20.40 -3.70
C GLN A 188 -16.81 21.45 -4.69
N THR A 189 -16.44 21.30 -5.95
CA THR A 189 -16.97 22.14 -7.03
C THR A 189 -18.22 21.47 -7.57
N ALA A 190 -19.38 22.07 -7.34
CA ALA A 190 -20.61 21.65 -7.99
C ALA A 190 -20.64 22.24 -9.42
N ILE A 191 -20.68 21.37 -10.43
CA ILE A 191 -20.83 21.79 -11.82
C ILE A 191 -22.34 21.80 -12.13
N ILE A 192 -22.91 22.99 -12.23
CA ILE A 192 -24.32 23.19 -12.56
C ILE A 192 -24.41 23.52 -14.06
N GLY A 193 -25.13 22.70 -14.82
CA GLY A 193 -25.25 22.82 -16.27
C GLY A 193 -25.96 21.61 -16.88
N ALA A 194 -26.20 21.65 -18.19
CA ALA A 194 -26.71 20.51 -18.93
C ALA A 194 -25.76 19.32 -18.82
N GLU A 195 -26.27 18.09 -18.90
CA GLU A 195 -25.48 16.87 -18.68
C GLU A 195 -24.26 16.78 -19.61
N GLU A 196 -24.42 17.21 -20.86
CA GLU A 196 -23.39 17.26 -21.89
C GLU A 196 -22.24 18.20 -21.48
N ASP A 197 -22.54 19.41 -21.02
CA ASP A 197 -21.56 20.39 -20.54
C ASP A 197 -20.80 19.88 -19.31
N ARG A 198 -21.50 19.20 -18.40
CA ARG A 198 -20.89 18.59 -17.20
C ARG A 198 -19.90 17.50 -17.60
N ILE A 199 -20.27 16.64 -18.56
CA ILE A 199 -19.41 15.57 -19.07
C ILE A 199 -18.17 16.17 -19.76
N GLU A 200 -18.32 17.21 -20.58
CA GLU A 200 -17.18 17.87 -21.22
C GLU A 200 -16.25 18.54 -20.21
N LEU A 201 -16.80 19.25 -19.22
CA LEU A 201 -16.00 19.91 -18.19
C LEU A 201 -15.25 18.90 -17.32
N LEU A 202 -15.91 17.81 -16.90
CA LEU A 202 -15.26 16.73 -16.16
C LEU A 202 -14.15 16.06 -16.99
N LYS A 203 -14.37 15.85 -18.30
CA LYS A 203 -13.33 15.35 -19.22
C LYS A 203 -12.17 16.34 -19.34
N ALA A 204 -12.43 17.64 -19.40
CA ALA A 204 -11.41 18.68 -19.48
C ALA A 204 -10.58 18.75 -18.19
N MET A 205 -11.24 18.72 -17.02
CA MET A 205 -10.56 18.67 -15.71
C MET A 205 -9.70 17.41 -15.59
N LYS A 206 -10.20 16.25 -16.03
CA LYS A 206 -9.44 14.99 -16.04
C LYS A 206 -8.21 15.03 -16.97
N ARG A 207 -8.22 15.83 -18.03
CA ARG A 207 -7.05 16.04 -18.92
C ARG A 207 -6.03 17.02 -18.34
N GLN A 208 -6.47 18.00 -17.55
CA GLN A 208 -5.62 19.08 -17.04
C GLN A 208 -4.97 18.74 -15.69
N PHE A 209 -5.66 17.95 -14.86
CA PHE A 209 -5.22 17.58 -13.51
C PHE A 209 -4.99 16.07 -13.34
N GLY A 210 -5.04 15.32 -14.46
CA GLY A 210 -4.74 13.89 -14.53
C GLY A 210 -3.27 13.64 -14.83
#